data_AF-A0A094G6Q4-F1
#
_entry.id   AF-A0A094G6Q4-F1
#
_cell.length_a   1.000
_cell.length_b   1.000
_cell.length_c   1.000
_cell.angle_alpha   90.00
_cell.angle_beta   90.00
_cell.angle_gamma   90.00
#
_symmetry.space_group_name_H-M   'P 1'
#
loop_
_entity.id
_entity.type
_entity.pdbx_description
1 polymer ?
#
loop_
_entity_poly.entity_id
_entity_poly.type
_entity_poly.pdbx_seq_one_letter_code
_entity_poly.pdbx_strand_id
1 'polypeptide(L)' 'MPRPTQAKSCNQEDRILLAIQAIKQGNCQTIQAAAVSYDVPRTTLSDRIHGMASRRDSTPNS' A
#
# COMPACT_ATOMS: atom_id res chain seq x y z
N MET A 1 -19.93 -4.42 -19.16
CA MET A 1 -20.12 -3.91 -17.78
C MET A 1 -18.75 -3.54 -17.20
N PRO A 2 -18.25 -2.30 -17.27
CA PRO A 2 -17.05 -1.95 -16.54
C PRO A 2 -17.43 -1.59 -15.10
N ARG A 3 -16.74 -2.16 -14.11
CA ARG A 3 -16.81 -1.71 -12.72
C ARG A 3 -15.80 -0.57 -12.57
N PRO A 4 -16.21 0.69 -12.43
CA PRO A 4 -15.26 1.77 -12.21
C PRO A 4 -15.02 1.86 -10.70
N THR A 5 -14.12 1.01 -10.20
CA THR A 5 -13.60 1.16 -8.84
C THR A 5 -12.07 1.15 -8.82
N GLN A 6 -11.44 1.37 -9.98
CA GLN A 6 -9.99 1.42 -10.14
C GLN A 6 -9.42 2.81 -9.83
N ALA A 7 -10.19 3.88 -10.06
CA ALA A 7 -9.74 5.25 -9.79
C ALA A 7 -9.46 5.49 -8.30
N LYS A 8 -10.24 4.86 -7.40
CA LYS A 8 -10.03 4.99 -5.95
C LYS A 8 -8.85 4.15 -5.44
N SER A 9 -8.52 3.06 -6.12
CA SER A 9 -7.42 2.17 -5.71
C SER A 9 -6.06 2.67 -6.17
N CYS A 10 -5.95 3.34 -7.33
CA CYS A 10 -4.67 3.91 -7.78
C CYS A 10 -4.11 4.84 -6.70
N ASN A 11 -4.93 5.76 -6.18
CA ASN A 11 -4.48 6.69 -5.14
C ASN A 11 -4.11 6.00 -3.82
N GLN A 12 -4.69 4.85 -3.50
CA GLN A 12 -4.35 4.11 -2.29
C GLN A 12 -3.03 3.34 -2.45
N GLU A 13 -2.82 2.71 -3.60
CA GLU A 13 -1.58 1.99 -3.88
C GLU A 13 -0.38 2.92 -4.04
N ASP A 14 -0.56 4.07 -4.69
CA ASP A 14 0.45 5.13 -4.75
C ASP A 14 0.88 5.58 -3.34
N ARG A 15 -0.09 5.79 -2.43
CA ARG A 15 0.20 6.16 -1.02
C ARG A 15 0.94 5.05 -0.27
N ILE A 16 0.57 3.79 -0.49
CA ILE A 16 1.25 2.64 0.13
C ILE A 16 2.70 2.54 -0.36
N LEU A 17 2.94 2.68 -1.67
CA LEU A 17 4.28 2.66 -2.24
C LEU A 17 5.16 3.79 -1.70
N LEU A 18 4.62 5.00 -1.62
CA LEU A 18 5.30 6.15 -1.03
C LEU A 18 5.65 5.91 0.45
N ALA A 19 4.71 5.36 1.23
CA ALA A 19 4.93 5.05 2.63
C ALA A 19 6.00 3.95 2.83
N ILE A 20 6.01 2.91 1.99
CA ILE A 20 7.06 1.87 2.02
C ILE A 20 8.42 2.48 1.68
N GLN A 21 8.47 3.35 0.67
CA GLN A 21 9.71 4.02 0.27
C GLN A 21 10.22 4.93 1.39
N ALA A 22 9.36 5.69 2.07
CA ALA A 22 9.71 6.52 3.21
C ALA A 22 10.28 5.72 4.39
N ILE A 23 9.72 4.53 4.66
CA ILE A 23 10.28 3.60 5.66
C ILE A 23 11.67 3.13 5.23
N LYS A 24 11.83 2.71 3.95
CA LYS A 24 13.13 2.25 3.42
C LYS A 24 14.20 3.34 3.41
N GLN A 25 13.82 4.59 3.16
CA GLN A 25 14.70 5.75 3.19
C GLN A 25 15.07 6.19 4.61
N GLY A 26 14.43 5.63 5.65
CA GLY A 26 14.65 6.02 7.04
C GLY A 26 13.92 7.31 7.46
N ASN A 27 13.06 7.87 6.60
CA ASN A 27 12.21 9.02 6.95
C ASN A 27 11.18 8.66 8.02
N CYS A 28 10.83 7.37 8.14
CA CYS A 28 9.92 6.87 9.16
C CYS A 28 10.59 5.73 9.93
N GLN A 29 10.77 5.91 11.25
CA GLN A 29 11.34 4.88 12.12
C GLN A 29 10.39 3.70 12.36
N THR A 30 9.08 3.89 12.16
CA THR A 30 8.07 2.86 12.42
C THR A 30 7.02 2.82 11.32
N ILE A 31 6.43 1.63 11.12
CA ILE A 31 5.29 1.42 10.20
C ILE A 31 4.11 2.31 10.59
N GLN A 32 3.92 2.58 11.89
CA GLN A 32 2.84 3.42 12.38
C GLN A 32 3.03 4.89 12.02
N ALA A 33 4.25 5.41 12.10
CA ALA A 33 4.55 6.78 11.67
C ALA A 33 4.24 6.97 10.18
N ALA A 34 4.67 6.02 9.34
CA ALA A 34 4.35 6.06 7.91
C ALA A 34 2.85 5.91 7.64
N ALA A 35 2.15 5.02 8.37
CA ALA A 35 0.71 4.82 8.25
C ALA A 35 -0.08 6.11 8.49
N VAL A 36 0.31 6.86 9.53
CA VAL A 36 -0.32 8.15 9.87
C VAL A 36 0.06 9.23 8.85
N SER A 37 1.33 9.33 8.47
CA SER A 37 1.80 10.37 7.52
C SER A 37 1.18 10.25 6.12
N TYR A 38 0.93 9.02 5.67
CA TYR A 38 0.41 8.75 4.33
C TYR A 38 -1.07 8.34 4.31
N ASP A 39 -1.75 8.40 5.47
CA ASP A 39 -3.17 8.05 5.63
C ASP A 39 -3.50 6.67 5.05
N VAL A 40 -2.70 5.67 5.43
CA VAL A 40 -2.87 4.27 5.00
C VAL A 40 -2.96 3.35 6.21
N PRO A 41 -3.79 2.28 6.15
CA PRO A 41 -3.90 1.36 7.28
C PRO A 41 -2.56 0.66 7.57
N ARG A 42 -2.17 0.65 8.84
CA ARG A 42 -0.94 -0.02 9.30
C ARG A 42 -0.90 -1.50 8.91
N THR A 43 -2.04 -2.18 8.97
CA THR A 43 -2.18 -3.59 8.57
C THR A 43 -1.81 -3.77 7.11
N THR A 44 -2.35 -2.93 6.21
CA THR A 44 -2.04 -2.93 4.79
C THR A 44 -0.55 -2.66 4.51
N LEU A 45 0.06 -1.71 5.21
CA LEU A 45 1.49 -1.45 5.07
C LEU A 45 2.35 -2.62 5.54
N SER A 46 2.04 -3.20 6.69
CA SER A 46 2.78 -4.34 7.25
C SER A 46 2.70 -5.54 6.31
N ASP A 47 1.51 -5.84 5.81
CA ASP A 47 1.25 -6.91 4.85
C ASP A 47 2.11 -6.76 3.59
N ARG A 48 2.12 -5.54 3.02
CA ARG A 48 2.87 -5.20 1.82
C ARG A 48 4.39 -5.22 2.03
N ILE A 49 4.88 -4.79 3.19
CA ILE A 49 6.32 -4.86 3.56
C ILE A 49 6.79 -6.31 3.70
N HIS A 50 5.95 -7.17 4.25
CA HIS A 50 6.24 -8.59 4.47
C HIS A 50 6.06 -9.44 3.19
N GLY A 51 5.74 -8.80 2.04
CA GLY A 51 5.59 -9.48 0.76
C GLY A 51 4.24 -10.14 0.54
N MET A 52 3.26 -9.92 1.43
CA MET A 52 1.87 -10.25 1.12
C MET A 52 1.36 -9.16 0.17
N ALA A 53 1.45 -9.45 -1.12
CA ALA A 53 0.81 -8.64 -2.14
C ALA A 53 -0.71 -8.72 -1.92
N SER A 54 -1.39 -7.57 -1.98
CA SER A 54 -2.85 -7.54 -1.94
C SER A 54 -3.39 -8.48 -3.01
N ARG A 55 -4.41 -9.30 -2.70
CA ARG A 55 -5.05 -10.18 -3.70
C ARG A 55 -5.62 -9.43 -4.92
N ARG A 56 -5.66 -8.09 -4.87
CA ARG A 56 -5.98 -7.24 -6.03
C ARG A 56 -4.85 -7.16 -7.07
N ASP A 57 -3.59 -7.28 -6.65
CA ASP A 57 -2.41 -7.28 -7.53
C ASP A 57 -2.04 -8.68 -8.03
N SER A 58 -2.54 -9.72 -7.34
CA SER A 58 -2.47 -11.08 -7.87
C SER A 58 -3.33 -11.14 -9.12
N THR A 59 -2.70 -11.02 -10.28
CA THR A 59 -3.33 -11.39 -11.54
C THR A 59 -3.89 -12.80 -11.39
N PRO A 60 -5.14 -13.06 -11.81
CA PRO A 60 -5.66 -14.41 -11.79
C PRO A 60 -4.74 -15.25 -12.68
N ASN A 61 -4.24 -16.36 -12.13
CA ASN A 61 -3.58 -17.40 -12.89
C ASN A 61 -4.46 -17.74 -14.12
N SER A 62 -3.90 -17.63 -15.33
CA SER A 62 -4.55 -17.99 -16.58
C SER A 62 -3.98 -19.27 -17.14
#